data_AF-A0A542VUI0-F1
#
_entry.id   AF-A0A542VUI0-F1
#
_cell.length_a   1.000
_cell.length_b   1.000
_cell.length_c   1.000
_cell.angle_alpha   90.00
_cell.angle_beta   90.00
_cell.angle_gamma   90.00
#
_symmetry.space_group_name_H-M   'P 1'
#
loop_
_entity.id
_entity.type
_entity.pdbx_description
1 polymer ?
#
loop_
_entity_poly.entity_id
_entity_poly.type
_entity_poly.pdbx_seq_one_letter_code
_entity_poly.pdbx_strand_id
1 'polypeptide(L)' 'MTSIPQSSTDNSDTLWHSIVIAASYDDGAAAQEHLEAGFPVYYVEDDTPEGLLIKEYPDGHRELVRFNEAGDEVIKIL' A
#
# COMPACT_ATOMS: atom_id res chain seq x y z
N MET A 1 3.13 44.25 10.74
CA MET A 1 2.81 43.52 9.49
C MET A 1 3.75 42.34 9.41
N THR A 2 3.32 41.17 9.87
CA THR A 2 4.16 39.96 9.88
C THR A 2 3.73 39.11 8.68
N SER A 3 4.54 39.11 7.61
CA SER A 3 4.36 38.19 6.50
C SER A 3 4.77 36.79 6.95
N ILE A 4 3.87 35.82 6.82
CA ILE A 4 4.19 34.39 6.94
C ILE A 4 4.93 33.97 5.66
N PRO A 5 6.12 33.35 5.73
CA PRO A 5 6.81 32.91 4.53
C PRO A 5 6.05 31.74 3.87
N GLN A 6 5.74 31.93 2.60
CA GLN A 6 5.27 30.90 1.68
C GLN A 6 6.46 29.98 1.33
N SER A 7 6.62 28.82 1.98
CA SER A 7 7.64 27.84 1.52
C SER A 7 7.39 26.38 1.93
N SER A 8 6.19 26.00 2.35
CA SER A 8 5.94 24.65 2.89
C SER A 8 5.36 23.64 1.88
N THR A 9 4.73 24.10 0.79
CA THR A 9 4.01 23.21 -0.15
C THR A 9 4.92 22.63 -1.24
N ASP A 10 5.85 23.44 -1.75
CA ASP A 10 6.72 23.08 -2.90
C ASP A 10 7.67 21.90 -2.62
N ASN A 11 8.07 21.75 -1.35
CA ASN A 11 8.92 20.64 -0.91
C ASN A 11 8.13 19.33 -0.74
N SER A 12 6.85 19.41 -0.34
CA SER A 12 6.01 18.22 -0.19
C SER A 12 5.66 17.60 -1.53
N ASP A 13 5.30 18.41 -2.53
CA ASP A 13 4.93 17.90 -3.85
C ASP A 13 6.13 17.27 -4.55
N THR A 14 7.30 17.90 -4.45
CA THR A 14 8.56 17.35 -4.97
C THR A 14 8.91 16.02 -4.28
N LEU A 15 8.76 15.95 -2.95
CA LEU A 15 8.98 14.73 -2.19
C LEU A 15 8.01 13.63 -2.64
N TRP A 16 6.72 13.91 -2.73
CA TRP A 16 5.72 12.93 -3.18
C TRP A 16 6.00 12.43 -4.59
N HIS A 17 6.35 13.32 -5.52
CA HIS A 17 6.71 12.95 -6.87
C HIS A 17 7.92 12.01 -6.91
N SER A 18 8.95 12.29 -6.10
CA SER A 18 10.14 11.44 -5.99
C SER A 18 9.84 10.05 -5.43
N ILE A 19 8.93 9.95 -4.45
CA ILE A 19 8.50 8.69 -3.85
C ILE A 19 7.75 7.84 -4.89
N VAL A 20 6.82 8.44 -5.62
CA VAL A 20 6.05 7.73 -6.68
C VAL A 20 6.97 7.20 -7.78
N ILE A 21 7.94 8.00 -8.22
CA ILE A 21 8.93 7.57 -9.21
C ILE A 21 9.75 6.41 -8.65
N ALA A 22 10.26 6.52 -7.43
CA ALA A 22 11.06 5.46 -6.83
C ALA A 22 10.27 4.15 -6.69
N ALA A 23 9.01 4.22 -6.24
CA ALA A 23 8.13 3.06 -6.13
C ALA A 23 7.83 2.40 -7.49
N SER A 24 7.85 3.16 -8.59
CA SER A 24 7.65 2.63 -9.94
C SER A 24 8.84 1.78 -10.43
N TYR A 25 9.99 1.87 -9.76
CA TYR A 25 11.16 1.02 -9.99
C TYR A 25 11.30 -0.10 -8.96
N ASP A 26 10.35 -0.25 -8.04
CA ASP A 26 10.32 -1.38 -7.12
C ASP A 26 10.14 -2.69 -7.90
N ASP A 27 10.97 -3.68 -7.60
CA ASP A 27 10.96 -4.99 -8.26
C ASP A 27 10.13 -6.03 -7.49
N GLY A 28 9.56 -5.64 -6.35
CA GLY A 28 8.72 -6.48 -5.51
C GLY A 28 9.49 -7.52 -4.70
N ALA A 29 10.83 -7.50 -4.69
CA ALA A 29 11.64 -8.52 -4.01
C ALA A 29 11.29 -8.65 -2.52
N ALA A 30 11.04 -7.54 -1.83
CA ALA A 30 10.65 -7.57 -0.42
C ALA A 30 9.29 -8.24 -0.18
N ALA A 31 8.32 -8.05 -1.08
CA ALA A 31 7.02 -8.72 -0.98
C ALA A 31 7.15 -10.23 -1.24
N GLN A 32 7.98 -10.60 -2.22
CA GLN A 32 8.30 -12.00 -2.51
C GLN A 32 9.00 -12.68 -1.33
N GLU A 33 10.02 -12.05 -0.75
CA GLU A 33 10.71 -12.57 0.44
C GLU A 33 9.75 -12.76 1.63
N HIS A 34 8.75 -11.89 1.78
CA HIS A 34 7.75 -12.00 2.85
C HIS A 34 6.82 -13.21 2.65
N LEU A 35 6.40 -13.46 1.41
CA LEU A 35 5.63 -14.65 1.02
C LEU A 35 6.44 -15.93 1.23
N GLU A 36 7.70 -15.94 0.78
CA GLU A 36 8.62 -17.08 0.96
C GLU A 36 8.90 -17.39 2.43
N ALA A 37 8.88 -16.36 3.29
CA ALA A 37 8.98 -16.51 4.74
C ALA A 37 7.69 -17.03 5.41
N GLY A 38 6.61 -17.24 4.65
CA GLY A 38 5.36 -17.81 5.14
C GLY A 38 4.34 -16.78 5.65
N PHE A 39 4.52 -15.50 5.32
CA PHE A 39 3.62 -14.42 5.75
C PHE A 39 2.78 -13.88 4.58
N PRO A 40 1.52 -13.48 4.84
CA PRO A 40 0.71 -12.86 3.82
C PRO A 40 1.18 -11.43 3.50
N VAL A 41 0.93 -10.99 2.27
CA VAL A 41 1.13 -9.59 1.84
C VAL A 41 -0.20 -8.93 1.53
N TYR A 42 -0.24 -7.60 1.66
CA TYR A 42 -1.44 -6.81 1.45
C TYR A 42 -1.18 -5.76 0.37
N TYR A 43 -2.08 -5.67 -0.60
CA TYR A 43 -1.98 -4.70 -1.68
C TYR A 43 -3.35 -4.31 -2.21
N VAL A 44 -3.37 -3.33 -3.11
CA VAL A 44 -4.53 -2.95 -3.91
C VAL A 44 -4.16 -3.06 -5.38
N GLU A 45 -5.12 -3.48 -6.20
CA GLU A 45 -5.08 -3.38 -7.66
C GLU A 45 -5.96 -2.20 -8.12
N ASP A 46 -5.86 -1.81 -9.38
CA ASP A 46 -6.61 -0.68 -9.95
C ASP A 46 -8.13 -0.79 -9.77
N ASP A 47 -8.65 -2.02 -9.67
CA ASP A 47 -10.08 -2.32 -9.50
C ASP A 47 -10.47 -2.69 -8.06
N THR A 48 -9.52 -2.63 -7.11
CA THR A 48 -9.81 -2.93 -5.70
C THR A 48 -10.75 -1.86 -5.12
N PRO A 49 -11.92 -2.24 -4.57
CA PRO A 49 -12.88 -1.26 -4.05
C PRO A 49 -12.30 -0.45 -2.88
N GLU A 50 -12.72 0.82 -2.79
CA GLU A 50 -12.25 1.74 -1.75
C GLU A 50 -12.48 1.17 -0.34
N GLY A 51 -11.43 1.25 0.49
CA GLY A 51 -11.43 0.77 1.86
C GLY A 51 -11.26 -0.75 2.01
N LEU A 52 -11.01 -1.47 0.92
CA LEU A 52 -10.66 -2.89 0.93
C LEU A 52 -9.23 -3.12 0.45
N LEU A 53 -8.64 -4.25 0.83
CA LEU A 53 -7.32 -4.70 0.40
C LEU A 53 -7.39 -6.14 -0.09
N ILE A 54 -6.50 -6.51 -1.00
CA ILE A 54 -6.20 -7.91 -1.31
C ILE A 54 -5.17 -8.40 -0.31
N LYS A 55 -5.45 -9.53 0.34
CA LYS A 55 -4.52 -10.28 1.16
C LYS A 55 -4.13 -11.56 0.44
N GLU A 56 -2.87 -11.65 0.04
CA GLU A 56 -2.32 -12.84 -0.63
C GLU A 56 -1.50 -13.65 0.35
N TYR A 57 -1.78 -14.96 0.40
CA TYR A 57 -1.09 -15.92 1.24
C TYR A 57 0.05 -16.60 0.47
N PRO A 58 1.03 -17.20 1.18
CA PRO A 58 2.18 -17.89 0.57
C PRO A 58 1.82 -19.01 -0.42
N ASP A 59 0.63 -19.60 -0.31
CA ASP A 59 0.13 -20.64 -1.21
C ASP A 59 -0.58 -20.08 -2.46
N GLY A 60 -0.62 -18.75 -2.61
CA GLY A 60 -1.29 -18.04 -3.69
C GLY A 60 -2.79 -17.84 -3.47
N HIS A 61 -3.36 -18.29 -2.34
CA HIS A 61 -4.73 -17.97 -1.97
C HIS A 61 -4.88 -16.47 -1.74
N ARG A 62 -6.01 -15.88 -2.17
CA ARG A 62 -6.28 -14.45 -2.05
C ARG A 62 -7.64 -14.17 -1.43
N GLU A 63 -7.68 -13.19 -0.55
CA GLU A 63 -8.89 -12.70 0.10
C GLU A 63 -9.03 -11.21 -0.13
N LEU A 64 -10.25 -10.74 -0.37
CA LEU A 64 -10.60 -9.33 -0.25
C LEU A 64 -11.00 -9.07 1.20
N VAL A 65 -10.25 -8.21 1.88
CA VAL A 65 -10.41 -7.94 3.32
C VAL A 65 -10.67 -6.47 3.60
N ARG A 66 -11.30 -6.19 4.74
CA ARG A 66 -11.37 -4.87 5.37
C ARG A 66 -10.56 -4.92 6.66
N PHE A 67 -9.55 -4.06 6.78
CA PHE A 67 -8.81 -3.92 8.03
C PHE A 67 -9.60 -3.05 9.03
N ASN A 68 -9.70 -3.51 10.28
CA ASN A 68 -10.24 -2.73 11.39
C ASN A 68 -9.43 -3.01 12.67
N GLU A 69 -9.76 -2.33 13.78
CA GLU A 69 -9.01 -2.47 15.05
C GLU A 69 -9.04 -3.89 15.65
N ALA A 70 -10.04 -4.71 15.29
CA ALA A 70 -10.13 -6.10 15.70
C ALA A 70 -9.35 -7.07 14.79
N GLY A 71 -8.86 -6.58 13.64
CA GLY A 71 -8.11 -7.35 12.65
C GLY A 71 -8.75 -7.31 11.26
N ASP A 72 -8.38 -8.30 10.44
CA ASP A 72 -8.91 -8.45 9.08
C ASP A 72 -10.32 -9.06 9.11
N GLU A 73 -11.28 -8.35 8.53
CA GLU A 73 -12.59 -8.90 8.17
C GLU A 73 -12.56 -9.39 6.72
N VAL A 74 -12.73 -10.70 6.50
CA VAL A 74 -12.80 -11.27 5.15
C VAL A 74 -14.16 -10.96 4.52
N ILE A 75 -14.14 -10.20 3.43
CA ILE A 75 -15.34 -9.83 2.66
C ILE A 75 -15.65 -10.88 1.60
N LYS A 76 -14.61 -11.41 0.94
CA LYS A 76 -14.76 -12.40 -0.14
C LYS A 76 -13.43 -13.14 -0.41
N ILE A 77 -13.52 -14.43 -0.78
CA ILE A 77 -12.41 -15.19 -1.37
C ILE A 77 -12.32 -14.93 -2.88
N LEU A 78 -11.12 -14.70 -3.40
CA LEU A 78 -10.86 -14.30 -4.79
C LEU A 78 -10.47 -15.46 -5.71
#